data_AF-A0A7W5E9I0-F1
#
_entry.id   AF-A0A7W5E9I0-F1
#
_cell.length_a   1.000
_cell.length_b   1.000
_cell.length_c   1.000
_cell.angle_alpha   90.00
_cell.angle_beta   90.00
_cell.angle_gamma   90.00
#
_symmetry.space_group_name_H-M   'P 1'
#
loop_
_entity.id
_entity.type
_entity.pdbx_description
1 polymer ?
#
loop_
_entity_poly.entity_id
_entity_poly.type
_entity_poly.pdbx_seq_one_letter_code
_entity_poly.pdbx_strand_id
1 'polypeptide(L)'
;MTASQLARHLLPVLAKDVLLVSDGANAYKAFARQAGVAHEAVNVRAGIGARGAIHIQGVNGWHSRFKTWLRRFNGVASLYLANYTGWQRVLDAAALTAPALWLRVALA
;
A
#
# COMPACT_ATOMS: atom_id res chain seq x y z
N MET A 1 -0.71 9.60 13.40
CA MET A 1 -0.43 8.15 13.44
C MET A 1 0.51 7.87 14.59
N THR A 2 0.10 7.05 15.57
CA THR A 2 0.91 6.65 16.74
C THR A 2 1.31 5.17 16.65
N ALA A 3 2.30 4.75 17.43
CA ALA A 3 2.70 3.34 17.51
C ALA A 3 1.54 2.43 17.95
N SER A 4 0.70 2.89 18.90
CA SER A 4 -0.47 2.15 19.35
C SER A 4 -1.54 2.00 18.27
N GLN A 5 -1.75 3.03 17.44
CA GLN A 5 -2.65 2.93 16.28
C GLN A 5 -2.11 1.92 15.26
N LEU A 6 -0.80 1.96 14.98
CA LEU A 6 -0.16 0.99 14.10
C LEU A 6 -0.29 -0.44 14.63
N ALA A 7 -0.04 -0.65 15.92
CA ALA A 7 -0.18 -1.96 16.54
C ALA A 7 -1.60 -2.52 16.41
N ARG A 8 -2.62 -1.69 16.65
CA ARG A 8 -4.02 -2.09 16.54
C ARG A 8 -4.40 -2.57 15.13
N HIS A 9 -3.89 -1.92 14.10
CA HIS A 9 -4.34 -2.16 12.72
C HIS A 9 -3.40 -3.05 11.90
N LEU A 10 -2.10 -3.03 12.18
CA LEU A 10 -1.11 -3.81 11.41
C LEU A 10 -0.92 -5.21 11.98
N LEU A 11 -0.80 -5.38 13.31
CA LEU A 11 -0.53 -6.71 13.90
C LEU A 11 -1.48 -7.81 13.41
N PRO A 12 -2.80 -7.59 13.27
CA PRO A 12 -3.71 -8.64 12.83
C PRO A 12 -3.50 -9.11 11.38
N VAL A 13 -2.79 -8.34 10.56
CA VAL A 13 -2.62 -8.60 9.11
C VAL A 13 -1.17 -8.83 8.69
N LEU A 14 -0.21 -8.67 9.60
CA LEU A 14 1.21 -8.91 9.31
C LEU A 14 1.52 -10.40 9.35
N ALA A 15 2.23 -10.88 8.32
CA ALA A 15 2.84 -12.19 8.35
C ALA A 15 3.99 -12.24 9.37
N LYS A 16 4.28 -13.43 9.91
CA LYS A 16 5.28 -13.64 10.96
C LYS A 16 6.68 -13.13 10.59
N ASP A 17 7.09 -13.35 9.34
CA ASP A 17 8.44 -13.05 8.84
C ASP A 17 8.46 -11.85 7.88
N VAL A 18 7.63 -10.85 8.15
CA VAL A 18 7.53 -9.65 7.31
C VAL A 18 8.64 -8.64 7.61
N LEU A 19 9.15 -8.00 6.56
CA LEU A 19 9.96 -6.79 6.67
C LEU A 19 9.06 -5.56 6.54
N LEU A 20 8.94 -4.77 7.61
CA LEU A 20 8.31 -3.46 7.56
C LEU A 20 9.25 -2.46 6.89
N VAL A 21 8.77 -1.76 5.87
CA VAL A 21 9.51 -0.68 5.20
C VAL A 21 8.76 0.62 5.41
N SER A 22 9.44 1.68 5.85
CA SER A 22 8.82 2.99 6.02
C SER A 22 9.71 4.15 5.59
N ASP A 23 9.12 5.35 5.53
CA ASP A 23 9.79 6.63 5.24
C ASP A 23 10.65 7.17 6.40
N GLY A 24 10.79 6.39 7.48
CA GLY A 24 11.58 6.72 8.65
C GLY A 24 10.83 7.47 9.76
N ALA A 25 9.52 7.67 9.65
CA ALA A 25 8.76 8.29 10.74
C ALA A 25 8.86 7.49 12.06
N ASN A 26 9.03 8.20 13.18
CA ASN A 26 9.33 7.60 14.50
C ASN A 26 8.25 6.63 14.99
N ALA A 27 6.98 6.82 14.60
CA ALA A 27 5.89 5.92 14.96
C ALA A 27 6.14 4.48 14.45
N TYR A 28 6.67 4.32 13.24
CA TYR A 28 6.99 3.00 12.68
C TYR A 28 8.16 2.34 13.39
N LYS A 29 9.19 3.12 13.77
CA LYS A 29 10.33 2.62 14.55
C LYS A 29 9.88 2.09 15.92
N ALA A 30 9.06 2.88 16.61
CA ALA A 30 8.52 2.49 17.91
C ALA A 30 7.62 1.25 17.81
N PHE A 31 6.72 1.22 16.82
CA PHE A 31 5.86 0.08 16.54
C PHE A 31 6.67 -1.20 16.27
N ALA A 32 7.63 -1.15 15.33
CA ALA A 32 8.44 -2.30 14.95
C ALA A 32 9.20 -2.89 16.15
N ARG A 33 9.80 -2.02 16.97
CA ARG A 33 10.50 -2.43 18.19
C ARG A 33 9.56 -3.10 19.19
N GLN A 34 8.36 -2.55 19.39
CA GLN A 34 7.37 -3.12 20.32
C GLN A 34 6.78 -4.44 19.82
N ALA A 35 6.59 -4.56 18.51
CA ALA A 35 6.02 -5.72 17.85
C ALA A 35 7.03 -6.83 17.54
N GLY A 36 8.33 -6.58 17.67
CA GLY A 36 9.38 -7.52 17.27
C GLY A 36 9.45 -7.75 15.76
N VAL A 37 9.01 -6.78 14.95
CA VAL A 37 8.97 -6.87 13.48
C VAL A 37 10.24 -6.27 12.90
N ALA A 38 10.86 -6.95 11.92
CA ALA A 38 12.01 -6.41 11.19
C ALA A 38 11.63 -5.08 10.52
N HIS A 39 12.48 -4.06 10.63
CA HIS A 39 12.17 -2.73 10.12
C HIS A 39 13.34 -2.09 9.39
N GLU A 40 13.05 -1.64 8.17
CA GLU A 40 13.97 -0.86 7.35
C GLU A 40 13.37 0.52 7.06
N ALA A 41 14.13 1.56 7.40
CA ALA A 41 13.75 2.94 7.15
C ALA A 41 14.47 3.46 5.91
N VAL A 42 13.69 3.83 4.90
CA VAL A 42 14.19 4.51 3.70
C VAL A 42 14.10 6.01 3.94
N ASN A 43 15.24 6.67 4.08
CA ASN A 43 15.28 8.12 4.30
C ASN A 43 15.06 8.88 3.00
N VAL A 44 13.79 8.95 2.58
CA VAL A 44 13.36 9.68 1.38
C VAL A 44 13.76 11.16 1.47
N ARG A 45 13.78 11.74 2.68
CA ARG A 45 14.15 13.15 2.89
C ARG A 45 15.63 13.43 2.64
N ALA A 46 16.48 12.42 2.78
CA ALA A 46 17.89 12.49 2.40
C ALA A 46 18.14 12.13 0.93
N GLY A 47 17.10 12.05 0.10
CA GLY A 47 17.21 11.67 -1.32
C GLY A 47 17.41 10.17 -1.56
N ILE A 48 17.43 9.35 -0.51
CA ILE A 48 17.56 7.90 -0.62
C ILE A 48 16.16 7.34 -0.86
N GLY A 49 15.79 7.11 -2.13
CA GLY A 49 14.51 6.51 -2.53
C GLY A 49 14.49 4.99 -2.55
N ALA A 50 15.66 4.37 -2.36
CA ALA A 50 15.89 2.94 -2.50
C ALA A 50 17.07 2.47 -1.65
N ARG A 51 17.01 1.24 -1.12
CA ARG A 51 18.16 0.53 -0.53
C ARG A 51 18.12 -0.94 -0.94
N GLY A 52 18.94 -1.33 -1.91
CA GLY A 52 18.85 -2.66 -2.54
C GLY A 52 17.46 -2.87 -3.15
N ALA A 53 16.80 -3.99 -2.84
CA ALA A 53 15.44 -4.29 -3.30
C ALA A 53 14.33 -3.48 -2.58
N ILE A 54 14.67 -2.65 -1.60
CA ILE A 54 13.71 -1.89 -0.79
C ILE A 54 13.41 -0.55 -1.48
N HIS A 55 12.25 -0.44 -2.13
CA HIS A 55 11.85 0.75 -2.90
C HIS A 55 10.49 1.28 -2.44
N ILE A 56 10.48 2.27 -1.55
CA ILE A 56 9.22 2.88 -1.08
C ILE A 56 8.54 3.76 -2.15
N GLN A 57 9.32 4.27 -3.12
CA GLN A 57 8.79 5.13 -4.18
C GLN A 57 7.86 4.38 -5.15
N GLY A 58 8.05 3.08 -5.36
CA GLY A 58 7.14 2.28 -6.18
C GLY A 58 5.73 2.22 -5.56
N VAL A 59 5.68 1.95 -4.25
CA VAL A 59 4.43 1.92 -3.47
C VAL A 59 3.78 3.30 -3.42
N ASN A 60 4.56 4.37 -3.16
CA ASN A 60 4.06 5.75 -3.15
C ASN A 60 3.52 6.17 -4.52
N GLY A 61 4.22 5.80 -5.61
CA GLY A 61 3.79 6.05 -6.97
C GLY A 61 2.48 5.34 -7.29
N TRP A 62 2.36 4.05 -6.95
CA TRP A 62 1.12 3.29 -7.11
C TRP A 62 -0.03 3.92 -6.31
N HIS A 63 0.20 4.27 -5.05
CA HIS A 63 -0.80 4.91 -4.20
C HIS A 63 -1.28 6.26 -4.76
N SER A 64 -0.37 7.07 -5.30
CA SER A 64 -0.70 8.34 -5.95
C SER A 64 -1.58 8.14 -7.20
N ARG A 65 -1.24 7.16 -8.06
CA ARG A 65 -2.06 6.80 -9.21
C ARG A 65 -3.44 6.30 -8.80
N PHE A 66 -3.51 5.44 -7.79
CA PHE A 66 -4.76 4.92 -7.26
C PHE A 66 -5.67 6.04 -6.75
N LYS A 67 -5.16 6.97 -5.94
CA LYS A 67 -5.93 8.16 -5.49
C LYS A 67 -6.39 9.03 -6.65
N THR A 68 -5.56 9.17 -7.69
CA THR A 68 -5.90 9.95 -8.88
C THR A 68 -7.01 9.30 -9.70
N TRP A 69 -6.99 7.97 -9.82
CA TRP A 69 -8.06 7.22 -10.45
C TRP A 69 -9.36 7.30 -9.65
N LEU A 70 -9.30 7.16 -8.33
CA LEU A 70 -10.47 7.25 -7.45
C LEU A 70 -11.20 8.61 -7.53
N ARG A 71 -10.47 9.71 -7.73
CA ARG A 71 -11.05 11.07 -7.85
C ARG A 71 -12.08 11.21 -8.98
N ARG A 72 -12.09 10.29 -9.95
CA ARG A 72 -13.07 10.27 -11.05
C ARG A 72 -14.46 9.81 -10.59
N PHE A 73 -14.52 9.08 -9.49
CA PHE A 73 -15.75 8.65 -8.86
C PHE A 73 -16.02 9.62 -7.70
N ASN A 74 -17.09 10.41 -7.79
CA ASN A 74 -17.45 11.50 -6.86
C ASN A 74 -17.80 10.98 -5.46
N GLY A 75 -16.84 10.37 -4.77
CA GLY A 75 -17.04 9.54 -3.59
C GLY A 75 -17.08 8.07 -3.95
N VAL A 76 -16.25 7.27 -3.27
CA VAL A 76 -16.33 5.81 -3.28
C VAL A 76 -16.71 5.33 -1.89
N ALA A 77 -17.53 4.30 -1.80
CA ALA A 77 -17.83 3.69 -0.51
C ALA A 77 -16.59 2.92 -0.03
N SER A 78 -16.05 3.33 1.13
CA SER A 78 -14.87 2.69 1.74
C SER A 78 -15.06 1.19 2.00
N LEU A 79 -16.32 0.73 2.11
CA LEU A 79 -16.67 -0.69 2.20
C LEU A 79 -16.10 -1.53 1.04
N TYR A 80 -15.99 -0.94 -0.16
CA TYR A 80 -15.52 -1.63 -1.37
C TYR A 80 -14.07 -1.30 -1.73
N LEU A 81 -13.29 -0.68 -0.82
CA LEU A 81 -11.94 -0.22 -1.13
C LEU A 81 -11.03 -1.36 -1.62
N ALA A 82 -11.21 -2.58 -1.09
CA ALA A 82 -10.50 -3.77 -1.56
C ALA A 82 -10.74 -4.02 -3.06
N ASN A 83 -12.01 -3.99 -3.51
CA ASN A 83 -12.39 -4.18 -4.91
C ASN A 83 -11.75 -3.12 -5.81
N TYR A 84 -11.79 -1.85 -5.40
CA TYR A 84 -11.13 -0.77 -6.13
C TYR A 84 -9.62 -0.99 -6.27
N THR A 85 -8.93 -1.45 -5.22
CA THR A 85 -7.50 -1.76 -5.33
C THR A 85 -7.22 -2.94 -6.26
N GLY A 86 -8.11 -3.93 -6.33
CA GLY A 86 -8.05 -5.04 -7.27
C GLY A 86 -8.23 -4.55 -8.71
N TRP A 87 -9.27 -3.77 -8.98
CA TRP A 87 -9.53 -3.20 -10.30
C TRP A 87 -8.40 -2.30 -10.79
N GLN A 88 -7.82 -1.46 -9.92
CA GLN A 88 -6.66 -0.65 -10.30
C GLN A 88 -5.45 -1.50 -10.69
N ARG A 89 -5.20 -2.63 -10.02
CA ARG A 89 -4.10 -3.54 -10.40
C ARG A 89 -4.32 -4.13 -11.79
N VAL A 90 -5.56 -4.52 -12.10
CA VAL A 90 -5.92 -5.04 -13.42
C VAL A 90 -5.74 -3.97 -14.51
N LEU A 91 -6.13 -2.72 -14.21
CA LEU A 91 -5.90 -1.57 -15.09
C LEU A 91 -4.40 -1.28 -15.28
N ASP A 92 -3.61 -1.21 -14.20
CA ASP A 92 -2.16 -0.97 -14.25
C ASP A 92 -1.42 -2.06 -15.02
N ALA A 93 -1.88 -3.31 -14.94
CA ALA A 93 -1.29 -4.44 -15.66
C ALA A 93 -1.60 -4.45 -17.17
N ALA A 94 -2.60 -3.66 -17.61
CA ALA A 94 -3.13 -3.67 -18.98
C ALA A 94 -3.44 -5.09 -19.49
N ALA A 95 -3.78 -6.01 -18.58
CA ALA A 95 -3.85 -7.44 -18.86
C ALA A 95 -5.12 -7.85 -19.61
N LEU A 96 -6.17 -7.03 -19.56
CA LEU A 96 -7.46 -7.32 -20.19
C LEU A 96 -7.59 -6.53 -21.50
N THR A 97 -7.72 -7.27 -22.60
CA THR A 97 -7.80 -6.70 -23.95
C THR A 97 -9.21 -6.68 -24.52
N ALA A 98 -10.17 -7.35 -23.87
CA ALA A 98 -11.55 -7.50 -24.37
C ALA A 98 -12.59 -6.95 -23.37
N PRO A 99 -13.65 -6.24 -23.84
CA PRO A 99 -14.71 -5.70 -22.98
C PRO A 99 -15.38 -6.72 -22.06
N ALA A 100 -15.57 -7.96 -22.51
CA ALA A 100 -16.20 -9.01 -21.71
C ALA A 100 -15.36 -9.39 -20.47
N LEU A 101 -14.03 -9.29 -20.55
CA LEU A 101 -13.15 -9.56 -19.41
C LEU A 101 -13.27 -8.47 -18.35
N TRP A 102 -13.42 -7.21 -18.78
CA TRP A 102 -13.65 -6.08 -17.88
C TRP A 102 -14.94 -6.27 -17.07
N LEU A 103 -16.02 -6.70 -17.72
CA LEU A 103 -17.29 -6.95 -17.05
C LEU A 103 -17.17 -8.07 -15.99
N ARG A 104 -16.45 -9.16 -16.30
CA ARG A 104 -16.26 -10.28 -15.36
C ARG A 104 -15.53 -9.86 -14.09
N VAL A 105 -14.50 -9.03 -14.23
CA VAL A 105 -13.71 -8.53 -13.08
C VAL A 105 -14.47 -7.49 -12.26
N ALA A 106 -15.34 -6.71 -12.89
CA ALA A 106 -16.17 -5.71 -12.19
C ALA A 106 -17.27 -6.32 -11.32
N LEU A 107 -17.69 -7.56 -11.62
CA LEU A 107 -18.79 -8.26 -10.93
C LEU A 107 -18.34 -9.30 -9.90
N ALA A 108 -17.03 -9.55 -9.79
CA ALA A 108 -16.42 -10.44 -8.80
C ALA A 108 -16.19 -9.71 -7.48
#